data_AF-A0A661CLJ6-F1
#
_entry.id   AF-A0A661CLJ6-F1
#
_cell.length_a   1.000
_cell.length_b   1.000
_cell.length_c   1.000
_cell.angle_alpha   90.00
_cell.angle_beta   90.00
_cell.angle_gamma   90.00
#
_symmetry.space_group_name_H-M   'P 1'
#
loop_
_entity.id
_entity.type
_entity.pdbx_description
1 polymer ?
#
loop_
_entity_poly.entity_id
_entity_poly.type
_entity_poly.pdbx_seq_one_letter_code
_entity_poly.pdbx_strand_id
1 'polypeptide(L)'
;MSQVIRISDSLYKRLEVHASGFDTPSNVIETILNAYEAMNPDIKPHIDTRNLAEMEPATNLEISYCGISEEEFKQQLLENKKAYIKLYYTSDTTKIKEWKAFRFSSSSSVDGNLRSGYLRGWRDRGIFRAELSIHRHEN
;
A
#
# COMPACT_ATOMS: atom_id res chain seq x y z
N MET A 1 6.76 10.71 9.15
CA MET A 1 7.49 11.65 8.26
C MET A 1 8.15 10.86 7.16
N SER A 2 8.05 11.27 5.89
CA SER A 2 8.82 10.66 4.79
C SER A 2 10.28 11.06 4.91
N GLN A 3 11.20 10.10 4.81
CA GLN A 3 12.63 10.38 4.80
C GLN A 3 13.03 10.98 3.44
N VAL A 4 13.81 12.06 3.45
CA VAL A 4 14.34 12.68 2.23
C VAL A 4 15.76 12.18 2.02
N ILE A 5 15.96 11.36 0.99
CA ILE A 5 17.27 10.87 0.58
C ILE A 5 17.75 11.73 -0.59
N ARG A 6 18.91 12.36 -0.44
CA ARG A 6 19.55 13.13 -1.52
C ARG A 6 20.55 12.24 -2.23
N ILE A 7 20.42 12.13 -3.55
CA ILE A 7 21.30 11.36 -4.41
C ILE A 7 21.73 12.21 -5.61
N SER A 8 22.79 11.81 -6.31
CA SER A 8 23.20 12.47 -7.55
C SER A 8 22.22 12.16 -8.69
N ASP A 9 22.11 13.08 -9.65
CA ASP A 9 21.30 12.88 -10.86
C ASP A 9 21.70 11.62 -11.63
N SER A 10 23.00 11.30 -11.65
CA SER A 10 23.52 10.09 -12.30
C SER A 10 23.03 8.81 -11.62
N LEU A 11 22.92 8.80 -10.29
CA LEU A 11 22.39 7.66 -9.55
C LEU A 11 20.87 7.54 -9.74
N TYR A 12 20.16 8.66 -9.73
CA TYR A 12 18.72 8.69 -10.00
C TYR A 12 18.40 8.14 -11.40
N LYS A 13 19.11 8.58 -12.45
CA LYS A 13 18.93 8.05 -13.82
C LYS A 13 19.21 6.55 -13.93
N ARG A 14 20.17 6.03 -13.17
CA ARG A 14 20.43 4.58 -13.12
C ARG A 14 19.27 3.82 -12.49
N LEU A 15 18.67 4.35 -11.42
CA LEU A 15 17.49 3.76 -10.79
C LEU A 15 16.30 3.76 -11.76
N GLU A 16 16.11 4.82 -12.53
CA GLU A 16 15.01 4.95 -13.52
C GLU A 16 15.02 3.82 -14.57
N VAL A 17 16.19 3.36 -15.01
CA VAL A 17 16.32 2.22 -15.96
C VAL A 17 15.75 0.92 -15.39
N HIS A 18 15.75 0.76 -14.07
CA HIS A 18 15.21 -0.41 -13.39
C HIS A 18 13.71 -0.30 -13.08
N ALA A 19 13.09 0.86 -13.31
CA ALA A 19 11.65 1.04 -13.11
C ALA A 19 10.84 0.45 -14.27
N SER A 20 9.74 -0.24 -13.97
CA SER A 20 8.80 -0.71 -15.00
C SER A 20 7.43 -0.04 -14.82
N GLY A 21 7.10 0.90 -15.71
CA GLY A 21 5.79 1.56 -15.71
C GLY A 21 5.56 2.50 -14.53
N PHE A 22 4.56 2.23 -13.69
CA PHE A 22 4.09 3.08 -12.57
C PHE A 22 4.83 2.84 -11.24
N ASP A 23 6.04 2.31 -11.28
CA ASP A 23 6.79 2.03 -10.05
C ASP A 23 7.14 3.32 -9.31
N THR A 24 6.99 3.26 -7.99
CA THR A 24 7.46 4.34 -7.11
C THR A 24 8.96 4.19 -6.89
N PRO A 25 9.70 5.27 -6.59
CA PRO A 25 11.12 5.16 -6.24
C PRO A 25 11.41 4.12 -5.15
N SER A 26 10.50 3.97 -4.17
CA SER A 26 10.61 2.94 -3.13
C SER A 26 10.57 1.52 -3.68
N ASN A 27 9.64 1.22 -4.60
CA ASN A 27 9.51 -0.11 -5.20
C ASN A 27 10.77 -0.49 -6.02
N VAL A 28 11.36 0.49 -6.71
CA VAL A 28 12.58 0.28 -7.51
C VAL A 28 13.75 -0.05 -6.58
N ILE A 29 13.93 0.72 -5.50
CA ILE A 29 14.97 0.49 -4.51
C ILE A 29 14.82 -0.88 -3.87
N GLU A 30 13.60 -1.25 -3.45
CA GLU A 30 13.29 -2.55 -2.86
C GLU A 30 13.60 -3.71 -3.82
N THR A 31 13.24 -3.57 -5.10
CA THR A 31 13.50 -4.58 -6.12
C THR A 31 15.00 -4.81 -6.33
N ILE A 32 15.80 -3.74 -6.35
CA ILE A 32 17.26 -3.82 -6.50
C ILE A 32 17.90 -4.48 -5.26
N LEU A 33 17.44 -4.12 -4.06
CA LEU A 33 17.91 -4.73 -2.82
C LEU A 33 17.62 -6.23 -2.80
N ASN A 34 16.39 -6.63 -3.09
CA ASN A 34 16.00 -8.04 -3.14
C ASN A 34 16.84 -8.83 -4.16
N ALA A 35 17.12 -8.26 -5.34
CA ALA A 35 17.96 -8.89 -6.35
C ALA A 35 19.41 -9.07 -5.86
N TYR A 36 19.96 -8.05 -5.21
CA TYR A 36 21.32 -8.09 -4.67
C TYR A 36 21.47 -9.12 -3.53
N GLU A 37 20.52 -9.15 -2.60
CA GLU A 37 20.50 -10.08 -1.47
C GLU A 37 20.30 -11.54 -1.92
N ALA A 38 19.44 -11.77 -2.91
CA ALA A 38 19.26 -13.10 -3.49
C ALA A 38 20.55 -13.64 -4.15
N MET A 39 21.40 -12.76 -4.69
CA MET A 39 22.70 -13.13 -5.28
C MET A 39 23.80 -13.31 -4.23
N ASN A 40 23.62 -12.77 -3.03
CA ASN A 40 24.63 -12.78 -1.96
C ASN A 40 24.00 -13.22 -0.63
N PRO A 41 23.56 -14.48 -0.50
CA PRO A 41 22.79 -14.97 0.65
C PRO A 41 23.57 -14.91 1.99
N ASP A 42 24.91 -14.87 1.91
CA ASP A 42 25.79 -14.75 3.08
C ASP A 42 25.92 -13.30 3.58
N ILE A 43 25.54 -12.31 2.76
CA ILE A 43 25.43 -10.91 3.15
C ILE A 43 24.02 -10.70 3.71
N LYS A 44 23.78 -11.20 4.93
CA LYS A 44 22.63 -10.71 5.70
C LYS A 44 22.99 -9.32 6.21
N PRO A 45 22.28 -8.26 5.81
CA PRO A 45 22.54 -6.97 6.39
C PRO A 45 22.33 -7.08 7.91
N HIS A 46 23.35 -6.70 8.69
CA HIS A 46 23.20 -6.41 10.12
C HIS A 46 22.35 -5.14 10.26
N ILE A 47 21.08 -5.21 9.87
CA ILE A 47 20.11 -4.25 10.32
C ILE A 47 19.91 -4.57 11.79
N ASP A 48 20.27 -3.65 12.67
CA ASP A 48 19.86 -3.72 14.07
C ASP A 48 18.33 -3.48 14.09
N THR A 49 17.55 -4.53 13.75
CA THR A 49 16.09 -4.49 13.62
C THR A 49 15.40 -4.26 14.97
N ARG A 50 16.16 -4.21 16.06
CA ARG A 50 15.67 -3.89 17.41
C ARG A 50 14.87 -2.59 17.51
N ASN A 51 14.97 -1.69 16.52
CA ASN A 51 14.20 -0.44 16.44
C ASN A 51 13.28 -0.32 15.20
N LEU A 52 13.23 -1.32 14.33
CA LEU A 52 12.16 -1.43 13.34
C LEU A 52 11.10 -2.29 14.01
N ALA A 53 9.94 -1.73 14.36
CA ALA A 53 8.82 -2.56 14.76
C ALA A 53 8.51 -3.49 13.58
N GLU A 54 9.02 -4.72 13.63
CA GLU A 54 8.77 -5.74 12.62
C GLU A 54 7.26 -5.95 12.63
N MET A 55 6.62 -5.54 11.54
CA MET A 55 5.19 -5.67 11.39
C MET A 55 4.90 -7.16 11.17
N GLU A 56 4.32 -7.82 12.18
CA GLU A 56 3.93 -9.22 12.04
C GLU A 56 3.00 -9.39 10.83
N PRO A 57 3.24 -10.41 9.97
CA PRO A 57 2.42 -10.61 8.79
C PRO A 57 0.97 -10.96 9.16
N ALA A 58 0.02 -10.44 8.39
CA ALA A 58 -1.40 -10.73 8.61
C ALA A 58 -1.80 -12.10 8.03
N THR A 59 -2.58 -12.88 8.77
CA THR A 59 -3.03 -14.22 8.33
C THR A 59 -4.31 -14.17 7.49
N ASN A 60 -5.16 -13.17 7.71
CA ASN A 60 -6.41 -12.92 7.01
C ASN A 60 -6.56 -11.45 6.65
N LEU A 61 -7.49 -11.15 5.73
CA LEU A 61 -7.86 -9.80 5.33
C LEU A 61 -9.38 -9.67 5.35
N GLU A 62 -9.89 -8.85 6.25
CA GLU A 62 -11.29 -8.45 6.30
C GLU A 62 -11.49 -7.13 5.53
N ILE A 63 -12.51 -7.07 4.67
CA ILE A 63 -12.92 -5.85 3.97
C ILE A 63 -14.36 -5.55 4.38
N SER A 64 -14.59 -4.36 4.95
CA SER A 64 -15.90 -3.93 5.44
C SER A 64 -16.29 -2.57 4.87
N TYR A 65 -17.58 -2.38 4.61
CA TYR A 65 -18.14 -1.11 4.12
C TYR A 65 -18.97 -0.48 5.24
N CYS A 66 -18.66 0.77 5.60
CA CYS A 66 -19.21 1.42 6.78
C CYS A 66 -20.71 1.71 6.62
N GLY A 67 -21.55 0.84 7.20
CA GLY A 67 -23.00 1.03 7.27
C GLY A 67 -23.76 0.83 5.96
N ILE A 68 -23.11 0.34 4.90
CA ILE A 68 -23.71 0.16 3.56
C ILE A 68 -23.20 -1.13 2.91
N SER A 69 -23.88 -1.61 1.86
CA SER A 69 -23.40 -2.76 1.08
C SER A 69 -22.26 -2.39 0.14
N GLU A 70 -21.58 -3.39 -0.44
CA GLU A 70 -20.56 -3.16 -1.46
C GLU A 70 -21.14 -2.48 -2.70
N GLU A 71 -22.34 -2.89 -3.14
CA GLU A 71 -23.03 -2.34 -4.30
C GLU A 71 -23.36 -0.87 -4.08
N GLU A 72 -23.87 -0.52 -2.90
CA GLU A 72 -24.22 0.84 -2.53
C GLU A 72 -22.95 1.71 -2.39
N PHE A 73 -21.89 1.17 -1.79
CA PHE A 73 -20.58 1.82 -1.78
C PHE A 73 -20.06 2.08 -3.19
N LYS A 74 -20.18 1.10 -4.09
CA LYS A 74 -19.75 1.23 -5.49
C LYS A 74 -20.50 2.34 -6.20
N GLN A 75 -21.82 2.43 -6.00
CA GLN A 75 -22.63 3.50 -6.57
C GLN A 75 -22.17 4.88 -6.06
N GLN A 76 -22.03 5.04 -4.74
CA GLN A 76 -21.58 6.29 -4.16
C GLN A 76 -20.14 6.66 -4.58
N LEU A 77 -19.25 5.68 -4.77
CA LEU A 77 -17.90 5.90 -5.29
C LEU A 77 -17.92 6.39 -6.74
N LEU A 78 -18.85 5.87 -7.56
CA LEU A 78 -19.02 6.30 -8.95
C LEU A 78 -19.48 7.75 -9.06
N GLU A 79 -20.35 8.18 -8.15
CA GLU A 79 -20.91 9.54 -8.12
C GLU A 79 -19.90 10.54 -7.54
N ASN A 80 -19.35 10.25 -6.36
CA ASN A 80 -18.48 11.17 -5.64
C ASN A 80 -17.02 11.16 -6.14
N LYS A 81 -16.61 10.10 -6.84
CA LYS A 81 -15.21 9.84 -7.27
C LYS A 81 -14.19 9.93 -6.13
N LYS A 82 -14.64 9.75 -4.89
CA LYS A 82 -13.85 9.90 -3.67
C LYS A 82 -14.36 8.98 -2.58
N ALA A 83 -13.45 8.35 -1.85
CA ALA A 83 -13.73 7.59 -0.63
C ALA A 83 -12.51 7.60 0.31
N TYR A 84 -12.67 6.99 1.48
CA TYR A 84 -11.64 6.83 2.49
C TYR A 84 -11.50 5.35 2.86
N ILE A 85 -10.26 4.94 3.10
CA ILE A 85 -9.90 3.57 3.46
C ILE A 85 -9.13 3.63 4.77
N LYS A 86 -9.71 3.09 5.85
CA LYS A 86 -9.04 2.91 7.14
C LYS A 86 -8.43 1.51 7.20
N LEU A 87 -7.11 1.45 7.27
CA LEU A 87 -6.33 0.22 7.34
C LEU A 87 -5.98 -0.06 8.80
N TYR A 88 -6.16 -1.31 9.21
CA TYR A 88 -5.79 -1.82 10.54
C TYR A 88 -4.61 -2.77 10.39
N TYR A 89 -3.62 -2.57 11.25
CA TYR A 89 -2.37 -3.30 11.21
C TYR A 89 -2.23 -4.22 12.42
N THR A 90 -1.53 -5.34 12.25
CA THR A 90 -1.16 -6.29 13.33
C THR A 90 -0.37 -5.63 14.47
N SER A 91 0.24 -4.47 14.22
CA SER A 91 0.90 -3.64 15.23
C SER A 91 -0.08 -2.80 16.08
N ASP A 92 -1.39 -3.07 16.04
CA ASP A 92 -2.47 -2.28 16.62
C ASP A 92 -2.55 -0.81 16.16
N THR A 93 -1.84 -0.46 15.08
CA THR A 93 -1.92 0.88 14.48
C THR A 93 -3.02 0.96 13.44
N THR A 94 -3.49 2.18 13.15
CA THR A 94 -4.41 2.42 12.03
C THR A 94 -3.90 3.53 11.11
N LYS A 95 -4.31 3.45 9.84
CA LYS A 95 -3.98 4.48 8.84
C LYS A 95 -5.15 4.75 7.93
N ILE A 96 -5.55 6.01 7.82
CA ILE A 96 -6.57 6.44 6.87
C ILE A 96 -5.89 6.91 5.58
N LYS A 97 -6.37 6.41 4.44
CA LYS A 97 -5.96 6.86 3.11
C LYS A 97 -7.17 7.41 2.35
N GLU A 98 -6.94 8.48 1.61
CA GLU A 98 -7.93 8.99 0.65
C GLU A 98 -7.82 8.22 -0.67
N TRP A 99 -8.96 7.74 -1.17
CA TRP A 99 -9.10 7.16 -2.50
C TRP A 99 -9.72 8.16 -3.47
N LYS A 100 -8.88 8.67 -4.37
CA LYS A 100 -9.29 9.50 -5.50
C LYS A 100 -9.62 8.61 -6.70
N ALA A 101 -10.90 8.33 -6.90
CA ALA A 101 -11.40 7.34 -7.83
C ALA A 101 -11.78 7.93 -9.20
N PHE A 102 -11.04 8.93 -9.71
CA PHE A 102 -11.37 9.62 -10.96
C PHE A 102 -11.48 8.72 -12.19
N ARG A 103 -10.73 7.61 -12.20
CA ARG A 103 -10.74 6.61 -13.29
C ARG A 103 -11.73 5.45 -13.03
N PHE A 104 -12.42 5.45 -11.90
CA PHE A 104 -13.36 4.38 -11.55
C PHE A 104 -14.65 4.52 -12.38
N SER A 105 -15.01 3.45 -13.05
CA SER A 105 -16.15 3.34 -13.98
C SER A 105 -17.15 2.27 -13.53
N SER A 106 -18.34 2.23 -14.13
CA SER A 106 -19.35 1.21 -13.83
C SER A 106 -18.83 -0.23 -14.00
N SER A 107 -17.93 -0.44 -14.96
CA SER A 107 -17.24 -1.70 -15.21
C SER A 107 -16.10 -2.01 -14.23
N SER A 108 -15.70 -1.06 -13.38
CA SER A 108 -14.63 -1.25 -12.40
C SER A 108 -15.10 -2.14 -11.24
N SER A 109 -14.19 -2.98 -10.73
CA SER A 109 -14.38 -3.77 -9.50
C SER A 109 -13.79 -3.01 -8.31
N VAL A 110 -14.54 -2.91 -7.20
CA VAL A 110 -14.07 -2.31 -5.95
C VAL A 110 -12.92 -3.14 -5.38
N ASP A 111 -13.16 -4.44 -5.14
CA ASP A 111 -12.15 -5.39 -4.65
C ASP A 111 -10.89 -5.41 -5.54
N GLY A 112 -11.05 -5.45 -6.87
CA GLY A 112 -9.93 -5.44 -7.80
C GLY A 112 -9.05 -4.19 -7.68
N ASN A 113 -9.64 -3.01 -7.52
CA ASN A 113 -8.90 -1.76 -7.30
C ASN A 113 -8.22 -1.74 -5.93
N LEU A 114 -8.88 -2.27 -4.90
CA LEU A 114 -8.30 -2.36 -3.55
C LEU A 114 -7.08 -3.28 -3.55
N ARG A 115 -7.18 -4.48 -4.11
CA ARG A 115 -6.11 -5.49 -4.11
C ARG A 115 -4.93 -5.14 -5.00
N SER A 116 -5.17 -4.50 -6.14
CA SER A 116 -4.10 -4.00 -7.01
C SER A 116 -3.45 -2.71 -6.51
N GLY A 117 -4.13 -1.98 -5.63
CA GLY A 117 -3.66 -0.72 -5.05
C GLY A 117 -3.42 -0.80 -3.54
N TYR A 118 -4.38 -0.31 -2.76
CA TYR A 118 -4.22 -0.04 -1.32
C TYR A 118 -3.87 -1.28 -0.48
N LEU A 119 -4.38 -2.44 -0.87
CA LEU A 119 -4.22 -3.75 -0.23
C LEU A 119 -3.21 -4.64 -0.97
N ARG A 120 -2.43 -4.09 -1.92
CA ARG A 120 -1.32 -4.83 -2.53
C ARG A 120 -0.30 -5.20 -1.46
N GLY A 121 0.08 -6.48 -1.41
CA GLY A 121 1.00 -7.02 -0.40
C GLY A 121 0.48 -6.90 1.04
N TRP A 122 -0.84 -6.92 1.25
CA TRP A 122 -1.44 -6.71 2.57
C TRP A 122 -0.87 -7.64 3.65
N ARG A 123 -0.55 -8.89 3.30
CA ARG A 123 -0.01 -9.90 4.22
C ARG A 123 1.31 -9.44 4.83
N ASP A 124 2.31 -9.17 3.99
CA ASP A 124 3.66 -8.79 4.43
C ASP A 124 3.68 -7.39 5.07
N ARG A 125 2.67 -6.57 4.74
CA ARG A 125 2.45 -5.25 5.34
C ARG A 125 1.66 -5.32 6.66
N GLY A 126 1.30 -6.51 7.14
CA GLY A 126 0.55 -6.70 8.39
C GLY A 126 -0.86 -6.12 8.38
N ILE A 127 -1.49 -5.93 7.22
CA ILE A 127 -2.84 -5.36 7.13
C ILE A 127 -3.86 -6.49 7.26
N PHE A 128 -4.60 -6.55 8.36
CA PHE A 128 -5.59 -7.59 8.59
C PHE A 128 -7.04 -7.12 8.34
N ARG A 129 -7.29 -5.80 8.33
CA ARG A 129 -8.62 -5.24 8.05
C ARG A 129 -8.56 -3.92 7.28
N ALA A 130 -9.50 -3.73 6.37
CA ALA A 130 -9.73 -2.49 5.65
C ALA A 130 -11.21 -2.09 5.74
N GLU A 131 -11.47 -0.92 6.30
CA GLU A 131 -12.81 -0.35 6.39
C GLU A 131 -12.96 0.80 5.40
N LEU A 132 -13.99 0.74 4.56
CA LEU A 132 -14.28 1.72 3.52
C LEU A 132 -15.44 2.61 3.93
N SER A 133 -15.30 3.92 3.69
CA SER A 133 -16.38 4.89 3.85
C SER A 133 -16.31 5.99 2.80
N ILE A 134 -17.46 6.57 2.45
CA ILE A 134 -17.57 7.74 1.58
C ILE A 134 -17.20 9.02 2.34
N HIS A 135 -17.40 9.03 3.65
CA HIS A 135 -17.06 10.15 4.52
C HIS A 135 -15.79 9.87 5.32
N ARG A 136 -15.06 10.93 5.67
CA ARG A 136 -13.88 10.81 6.51
C ARG A 136 -14.33 10.65 7.96
N HIS A 137 -14.21 9.44 8.50
CA HIS A 137 -14.40 9.21 9.92
C HIS A 137 -13.05 9.18 10.62
N GLU A 138 -12.82 10.17 11.47
CA GLU A 138 -11.71 10.20 12.43
C GLU A 138 -12.22 9.59 13.73
N ASN A 139 -12.17 8.25 13.82
CA ASN A 139 -12.27 7.56 15.10
C ASN A 139 -10.89 7.02 15.46
#